data_AF-A0A7X8L4K7-F1
#
_entry.id   AF-A0A7X8L4K7-F1
#
_cell.length_a   1.000
_cell.length_b   1.000
_cell.length_c   1.000
_cell.angle_alpha   90.00
_cell.angle_beta   90.00
_cell.angle_gamma   90.00
#
_symmetry.space_group_name_H-M   'P 1'
#
loop_
_entity.id
_entity.type
_entity.pdbx_description
1 polymer ?
#
loop_
_entity_poly.entity_id
_entity_poly.type
_entity_poly.pdbx_seq_one_letter_code
_entity_poly.pdbx_strand_id
1 'polypeptide(L)'
;MALENPSATKISSLRLLLGNAGCGDGTGSTSEGANRPPNLSPKNARRNGAFREAKRKNGIPVSEQPKKVTPNVDKRGNSQPGKIYEFENGVKIRDDSAGHIFNDNPTQNRGSHFNDPAGNHYDY
;
A
#
# COMPACT_ATOMS: atom_id res chain seq x y z
N MET A 1 73.28 -15.41 -19.08
CA MET A 1 73.24 -13.97 -18.74
C MET A 1 71.83 -13.46 -19.03
N ALA A 2 71.32 -12.61 -18.13
CA ALA A 2 69.94 -12.16 -17.90
C ALA A 2 69.15 -11.70 -19.15
N LEU A 3 67.81 -11.60 -19.18
CA LEU A 3 66.91 -10.72 -18.38
C LEU A 3 65.45 -11.24 -18.50
N GLU A 4 64.74 -11.57 -17.43
CA GLU A 4 63.74 -10.75 -16.67
C GLU A 4 62.33 -10.58 -17.32
N ASN A 5 61.32 -11.17 -16.66
CA ASN A 5 59.86 -11.00 -16.80
C ASN A 5 59.39 -9.74 -16.00
N PRO A 6 58.17 -9.12 -16.13
CA PRO A 6 56.89 -9.78 -15.78
C PRO A 6 55.53 -9.25 -16.35
N SER A 7 54.59 -10.18 -16.43
CA SER A 7 53.16 -10.17 -16.00
C SER A 7 52.33 -8.87 -16.05
N ALA A 8 51.30 -8.87 -16.89
CA ALA A 8 50.24 -7.86 -16.96
C ALA A 8 49.18 -8.03 -15.86
N THR A 9 49.09 -7.05 -14.95
CA THR A 9 48.00 -6.92 -13.97
C THR A 9 46.95 -5.93 -14.45
N LYS A 10 45.69 -6.34 -14.37
CA LYS A 10 44.49 -5.63 -14.82
C LYS A 10 44.24 -4.32 -14.05
N ILE A 11 43.93 -3.32 -14.88
CA ILE A 11 43.30 -2.02 -14.66
C ILE A 11 42.04 -2.10 -13.78
N SER A 12 41.85 -1.14 -12.88
CA SER A 12 40.81 -0.10 -13.03
C SER A 12 40.56 0.65 -11.72
N SER A 13 40.77 1.97 -11.81
CA SER A 13 40.72 2.95 -10.74
C SER A 13 39.32 3.29 -10.23
N LEU A 14 39.32 3.64 -8.95
CA LEU A 14 38.34 4.34 -8.13
C LEU A 14 37.66 5.53 -8.85
N ARG A 15 36.31 5.58 -8.82
CA ARG A 15 35.51 6.82 -8.81
C ARG A 15 34.25 6.63 -7.97
N LEU A 16 34.20 7.39 -6.87
CA LEU A 16 32.99 7.68 -6.09
C LEU A 16 32.49 9.06 -6.56
N LEU A 17 31.22 9.19 -6.95
CA LEU A 17 30.33 10.33 -6.64
C LEU A 17 28.96 10.19 -7.34
N LEU A 18 27.97 9.94 -6.49
CA LEU A 18 26.57 10.39 -6.46
C LEU A 18 25.79 10.61 -7.78
N GLY A 19 24.67 9.89 -7.87
CA GLY A 19 23.55 10.28 -8.72
C GLY A 19 22.62 9.14 -9.14
N ASN A 20 22.34 8.16 -8.28
CA ASN A 20 21.35 7.13 -8.62
C ASN A 20 19.98 7.51 -8.05
N ALA A 21 19.05 7.84 -8.94
CA ALA A 21 17.62 7.91 -8.65
C ALA A 21 17.14 6.51 -8.26
N GLY A 22 17.21 6.20 -6.97
CA GLY A 22 16.77 4.95 -6.40
C GLY A 22 15.26 4.97 -6.19
N CYS A 23 14.54 4.34 -7.11
CA CYS A 23 13.31 3.65 -6.80
C CYS A 23 13.60 2.47 -5.85
N GLY A 24 12.76 2.31 -4.83
CA GLY A 24 12.64 1.08 -4.06
C GLY A 24 13.45 1.00 -2.77
N ASP A 25 12.75 1.08 -1.64
CA ASP A 25 12.82 0.02 -0.62
C ASP A 25 11.58 0.18 0.29
N GLY A 26 10.70 -0.79 0.51
CA GLY A 26 10.91 -2.22 0.40
C GLY A 26 10.67 -2.97 1.70
N THR A 27 10.25 -2.35 2.80
CA THR A 27 9.83 -3.11 4.00
C THR A 27 8.78 -2.35 4.82
N GLY A 28 7.52 -2.79 4.72
CA GLY A 28 6.42 -2.30 5.54
C GLY A 28 5.51 -3.45 5.95
N SER A 29 6.08 -4.56 6.43
CA SER A 29 5.31 -5.60 7.11
C SER A 29 5.61 -5.50 8.60
N THR A 30 4.91 -4.59 9.28
CA THR A 30 4.76 -4.68 10.73
C THR A 30 3.54 -5.56 10.99
N SER A 31 3.81 -6.76 11.47
CA SER A 31 2.83 -7.75 11.93
C SER A 31 2.01 -7.20 13.10
N GLU A 32 0.98 -6.42 12.82
CA GLU A 32 0.05 -5.97 13.86
C GLU A 32 -1.06 -7.02 14.04
N GLY A 33 -0.86 -7.86 15.05
CA GLY A 33 -1.79 -8.90 15.52
C GLY A 33 -1.72 -10.16 14.66
N ALA A 34 -1.30 -11.29 15.20
CA ALA A 34 -1.00 -12.54 14.47
C ALA A 34 -2.13 -13.11 13.58
N ASN A 35 -3.32 -12.50 13.57
CA ASN A 35 -4.48 -12.87 12.75
C ASN A 35 -5.15 -11.68 12.00
N ARG A 36 -4.68 -10.44 12.15
CA ARG A 36 -5.32 -9.29 11.48
C ARG A 36 -4.75 -9.14 10.05
N PRO A 37 -5.58 -8.90 9.02
CA PRO A 37 -5.08 -8.71 7.66
C PRO A 37 -4.02 -7.59 7.57
N PRO A 38 -3.00 -7.74 6.71
CA PRO A 38 -1.94 -6.76 6.58
C PRO A 38 -2.47 -5.42 6.05
N ASN A 39 -1.80 -4.34 6.44
CA ASN A 39 -2.01 -3.01 5.85
C ASN A 39 -1.21 -2.89 4.55
N LEU A 40 -1.90 -2.57 3.45
CA LEU A 40 -1.29 -2.35 2.14
C LEU A 40 -1.10 -0.87 1.79
N SER A 41 -1.45 0.04 2.70
CA SER A 41 -1.17 1.46 2.49
C SER A 41 0.33 1.74 2.38
N PRO A 42 0.73 2.77 1.61
CA PRO A 42 2.09 3.28 1.64
C PRO A 42 2.49 3.70 3.07
N LYS A 43 3.78 3.65 3.37
CA LYS A 43 4.30 4.11 4.66
C LYS A 43 3.87 5.55 4.93
N ASN A 44 3.33 5.81 6.13
CA ASN A 44 2.81 7.11 6.56
C ASN A 44 1.69 7.66 5.65
N ALA A 45 0.95 6.78 4.96
CA ALA A 45 -0.17 7.21 4.15
C ALA A 45 -1.23 7.89 5.02
N ARG A 46 -1.66 9.06 4.56
CA ARG A 46 -2.93 9.67 4.97
C ARG A 46 -4.04 9.10 4.09
N ARG A 47 -5.29 9.54 4.32
CA ARG A 47 -6.48 9.05 3.59
C ARG A 47 -6.29 8.99 2.08
N ASN A 48 -5.73 10.04 1.49
CA ASN A 48 -5.51 10.11 0.04
C ASN A 48 -4.44 9.11 -0.45
N GLY A 49 -3.44 8.80 0.37
CA GLY A 49 -2.40 7.82 0.05
C GLY A 49 -2.99 6.41 0.01
N ALA A 50 -3.74 6.04 1.04
CA ALA A 50 -4.43 4.76 1.14
C ALA A 50 -5.44 4.57 0.00
N PHE A 51 -6.26 5.59 -0.28
CA PHE A 51 -7.25 5.54 -1.36
C PHE A 51 -6.61 5.37 -2.74
N ARG A 52 -5.51 6.09 -3.00
CA ARG A 52 -4.77 5.98 -4.28
C ARG A 52 -4.15 4.60 -4.43
N GLU A 53 -3.66 4.00 -3.35
CA GLU A 53 -3.11 2.65 -3.40
C GLU A 53 -4.18 1.60 -3.65
N ALA A 54 -5.33 1.71 -2.99
CA ALA A 54 -6.50 0.89 -3.28
C ALA A 54 -6.91 0.97 -4.75
N LYS A 55 -6.92 2.18 -5.34
CA LYS A 55 -7.18 2.36 -6.78
C LYS A 55 -6.13 1.65 -7.65
N ARG A 56 -4.84 1.84 -7.39
CA ARG A 56 -3.76 1.19 -8.15
C ARG A 56 -3.86 -0.33 -8.13
N LYS A 57 -4.13 -0.91 -6.95
CA LYS A 57 -4.27 -2.38 -6.79
C LYS A 57 -5.44 -2.96 -7.57
N ASN A 58 -6.46 -2.16 -7.85
CA ASN A 58 -7.65 -2.57 -8.59
C ASN A 58 -7.66 -2.08 -10.05
N GLY A 59 -6.52 -1.63 -10.59
CA GLY A 59 -6.40 -1.20 -11.97
C GLY A 59 -7.17 0.10 -12.30
N ILE A 60 -7.54 0.88 -11.28
CA ILE A 60 -8.24 2.16 -11.46
C ILE A 60 -7.20 3.29 -11.55
N PRO A 61 -7.15 4.07 -12.65
CA PRO A 61 -6.30 5.25 -12.74
C PRO A 61 -6.51 6.18 -11.55
N VAL A 62 -5.44 6.64 -10.90
CA VAL A 62 -5.56 7.50 -9.70
C VAL A 62 -6.32 8.80 -9.95
N SER A 63 -6.36 9.28 -11.20
CA SER A 63 -7.15 10.44 -11.67
C SER A 63 -8.64 10.16 -11.89
N GLU A 64 -9.05 8.90 -12.07
CA GLU A 64 -10.44 8.53 -12.34
C GLU A 64 -11.36 8.99 -11.20
N GLN A 65 -12.50 9.60 -11.55
CA GLN A 65 -13.53 9.94 -10.56
C GLN A 65 -14.49 8.75 -10.39
N PRO A 66 -15.00 8.50 -9.17
CA PRO A 66 -16.05 7.52 -8.97
C PRO A 66 -17.27 7.86 -9.83
N LYS A 67 -17.86 6.84 -10.46
CA LYS A 67 -19.15 6.96 -11.16
C LYS A 67 -20.30 7.15 -10.20
N LYS A 68 -20.19 6.55 -9.02
CA LYS A 68 -21.18 6.66 -7.97
C LYS A 68 -20.50 6.68 -6.61
N VAL A 69 -21.05 7.50 -5.72
CA VAL A 69 -20.67 7.52 -4.32
C VAL A 69 -21.92 7.31 -3.49
N THR A 70 -21.94 6.24 -2.69
CA THR A 70 -23.07 5.93 -1.81
C THR A 70 -22.64 5.93 -0.35
N PRO A 71 -23.58 6.03 0.61
CA PRO A 71 -23.29 5.76 2.00
C PRO A 71 -22.65 4.38 2.19
N ASN A 72 -21.80 4.26 3.19
CA ASN A 72 -21.26 2.98 3.60
C ASN A 72 -22.35 2.16 4.29
N VAL A 73 -22.44 0.87 3.98
CA VAL A 73 -23.41 -0.05 4.57
C VAL A 73 -22.76 -1.37 4.92
N ASP A 74 -23.18 -2.05 5.99
CA ASP A 74 -22.70 -3.41 6.28
C ASP A 74 -23.34 -4.45 5.32
N LYS A 75 -23.01 -5.74 5.51
CA LYS A 75 -23.59 -6.84 4.70
C LYS A 75 -25.11 -7.01 4.90
N ARG A 76 -25.68 -6.42 5.95
CA ARG A 76 -27.11 -6.46 6.29
C ARG A 76 -27.84 -5.19 5.81
N GLY A 77 -27.13 -4.24 5.21
CA GLY A 77 -27.67 -2.97 4.71
C GLY A 77 -27.73 -1.84 5.74
N ASN A 78 -27.18 -2.02 6.94
CA ASN A 78 -27.18 -0.97 7.96
C ASN A 78 -26.12 0.08 7.62
N SER A 79 -26.48 1.36 7.70
CA SER A 79 -25.56 2.47 7.50
C SER A 79 -24.37 2.40 8.46
N GLN A 80 -23.18 2.60 7.91
CA GLN A 80 -21.91 2.71 8.63
C GLN A 80 -21.27 4.07 8.30
N PRO A 81 -20.41 4.60 9.19
CA PRO A 81 -19.61 5.77 8.85
C PRO A 81 -18.75 5.52 7.60
N GLY A 82 -18.68 6.54 6.75
CA GLY A 82 -17.89 6.54 5.52
C GLY A 82 -18.71 6.39 4.25
N LYS A 83 -18.09 5.91 3.16
CA LYS A 83 -18.68 5.88 1.82
C LYS A 83 -18.28 4.64 1.02
N ILE A 84 -19.02 4.34 -0.04
CA ILE A 84 -18.60 3.38 -1.08
C ILE A 84 -18.38 4.16 -2.37
N TYR A 85 -17.22 3.97 -2.98
CA TYR A 85 -16.82 4.57 -4.25
C TYR A 85 -16.86 3.49 -5.33
N GLU A 86 -17.77 3.65 -6.29
CA GLU A 86 -17.93 2.75 -7.43
C GLU A 86 -17.32 3.39 -8.67
N PHE A 87 -16.46 2.65 -9.37
CA PHE A 87 -15.69 3.10 -10.52
C PHE A 87 -16.20 2.52 -11.84
N GLU A 88 -15.70 3.00 -12.97
CA GLU A 88 -16.19 2.59 -14.30
C GLU A 88 -16.04 1.09 -14.54
N ASN A 89 -14.96 0.50 -14.03
CA ASN A 89 -14.69 -0.93 -14.12
C ASN A 89 -15.53 -1.80 -13.16
N GLY A 90 -16.50 -1.21 -12.46
CA GLY A 90 -17.39 -1.90 -11.50
C GLY A 90 -16.77 -2.18 -10.13
N VAL A 91 -15.50 -1.83 -9.91
CA VAL A 91 -14.85 -1.99 -8.60
C VAL A 91 -15.47 -1.02 -7.59
N LYS A 92 -15.71 -1.54 -6.38
CA LYS A 92 -16.19 -0.78 -5.23
C LYS A 92 -15.10 -0.72 -4.16
N ILE A 93 -14.60 0.48 -3.91
CA ILE A 93 -13.71 0.74 -2.78
C ILE A 93 -14.57 1.28 -1.63
N ARG A 94 -14.59 0.56 -0.51
CA ARG A 94 -15.32 0.96 0.70
C ARG A 94 -14.41 1.76 1.60
N ASP A 95 -14.97 2.77 2.25
CA ASP A 95 -14.34 3.58 3.28
C ASP A 95 -15.04 3.30 4.62
N ASP A 96 -14.39 2.50 5.47
CA ASP A 96 -14.84 2.25 6.84
C ASP A 96 -14.21 3.32 7.75
N SER A 97 -14.75 4.54 7.67
CA SER A 97 -14.08 5.73 8.22
C SER A 97 -14.01 5.77 9.75
N ALA A 98 -14.89 5.07 10.44
CA ALA A 98 -14.84 4.94 11.90
C ALA A 98 -13.91 3.79 12.36
N GLY A 99 -13.41 2.97 11.44
CA GLY A 99 -12.69 1.74 11.77
C GLY A 99 -13.58 0.71 12.45
N HIS A 100 -12.95 -0.26 13.11
CA HIS A 100 -13.60 -1.36 13.82
C HIS A 100 -12.98 -1.55 15.21
N ILE A 101 -13.83 -1.62 16.23
CA ILE A 101 -13.47 -1.96 17.61
C ILE A 101 -14.19 -3.25 17.99
N PHE A 102 -13.43 -4.26 18.39
CA PHE A 102 -13.87 -5.58 18.80
C PHE A 102 -13.51 -5.78 20.28
N ASN A 103 -14.48 -5.60 21.18
CA ASN A 103 -14.27 -5.74 22.63
C ASN A 103 -13.75 -7.13 23.02
N ASP A 104 -14.24 -8.17 22.35
CA ASP A 104 -13.89 -9.57 22.64
C ASP A 104 -12.58 -10.02 21.98
N ASN A 105 -12.09 -9.27 20.98
CA ASN A 105 -10.81 -9.55 20.33
C ASN A 105 -10.09 -8.24 19.92
N PRO A 106 -9.51 -7.50 20.88
CA PRO A 106 -8.90 -6.20 20.60
C PRO A 106 -7.74 -6.23 19.59
N THR A 107 -7.13 -7.40 19.36
CA THR A 107 -6.08 -7.57 18.34
C THR A 107 -6.57 -7.36 16.92
N GLN A 108 -7.89 -7.40 16.70
CA GLN A 108 -8.53 -7.12 15.41
C GLN A 108 -8.91 -5.66 15.24
N ASN A 109 -8.79 -4.84 16.30
CA ASN A 109 -9.14 -3.43 16.23
C ASN A 109 -8.34 -2.74 15.12
N ARG A 110 -9.00 -1.91 14.34
CA ARG A 110 -8.39 -1.21 13.22
C ARG A 110 -8.99 0.18 13.09
N GLY A 111 -8.14 1.17 12.82
CA GLY A 111 -8.58 2.54 12.59
C GLY A 111 -9.30 2.70 11.25
N SER A 112 -9.43 3.94 10.82
CA SER A 112 -9.98 4.29 9.51
C SER A 112 -9.17 3.61 8.40
N HIS A 113 -9.88 2.96 7.47
CA HIS A 113 -9.24 2.28 6.36
C HIS A 113 -10.17 2.15 5.17
N PHE A 114 -9.59 1.84 4.01
CA PHE A 114 -10.34 1.40 2.84
C PHE A 114 -10.27 -0.12 2.68
N ASN A 115 -11.32 -0.68 2.07
CA ASN A 115 -11.37 -2.07 1.64
C ASN A 115 -11.68 -2.14 0.15
N ASP A 116 -11.13 -3.14 -0.53
CA ASP A 116 -11.45 -3.46 -1.91
C ASP A 116 -12.15 -4.82 -2.04
N PRO A 117 -12.64 -5.21 -3.23
CA PRO A 117 -13.36 -6.47 -3.42
C PRO A 117 -12.53 -7.74 -3.12
N ALA A 118 -11.20 -7.64 -3.15
CA ALA A 118 -10.31 -8.75 -2.80
C ALA A 118 -10.12 -8.90 -1.28
N GLY A 119 -10.71 -8.00 -0.48
CA GLY A 119 -10.55 -7.98 0.97
C GLY A 119 -9.22 -7.39 1.42
N ASN A 120 -8.53 -6.62 0.57
CA ASN A 120 -7.34 -5.88 1.00
C ASN A 120 -7.74 -4.71 1.91
N HIS A 121 -6.81 -4.30 2.77
CA HIS A 121 -7.02 -3.23 3.74
C HIS A 121 -5.96 -2.14 3.57
N TYR A 122 -6.39 -0.87 3.55
CA TYR A 122 -5.54 0.30 3.35
C TYR A 122 -5.78 1.34 4.43
N ASP A 123 -4.92 1.40 5.45
CA ASP A 123 -5.09 2.27 6.64
C ASP A 123 -4.70 3.70 6.39
N TYR A 124 -5.31 4.63 7.13
CA TYR A 124 -5.02 6.05 7.01
C TYR A 124 -5.34 6.92 8.23
#